data_AF-M1CAP6-F1
#
_entry.id   AF-M1CAP6-F1
#
_cell.length_a   1.000
_cell.length_b   1.000
_cell.length_c   1.000
_cell.angle_alpha   90.00
_cell.angle_beta   90.00
_cell.angle_gamma   90.00
#
_symmetry.space_group_name_H-M   'P 1'
#
loop_
_entity.id
_entity.type
_entity.pdbx_description
1 polymer ?
#
loop_
_entity_poly.entity_id
_entity_poly.type
_entity_poly.pdbx_seq_one_letter_code
_entity_poly.pdbx_strand_id
1 'polypeptide(L)'
;MFMPEPGSPEYEELKTNPDKVFLKTTVPPLQTLLEISILKVLSRHSSDTLYLGQRDSPEWTKDQEPLLAFERFGKKLSDIGNQILQMNSDHKKWKNRSGPVKVPYTSLFPTSEEGLTGKGIPNSVSI
;
A
#
# COMPACT_ATOMS: atom_id res chain seq x y z
N MET A 1 1.42 -27.12 -4.53
CA MET A 1 2.10 -28.05 -5.46
C MET A 1 3.58 -28.04 -5.11
N PHE A 2 4.26 -29.18 -5.21
CA PHE A 2 5.71 -29.25 -4.97
C PHE A 2 6.48 -29.06 -6.29
N MET A 3 7.79 -28.84 -6.19
CA MET A 3 8.69 -28.87 -7.35
C MET A 3 8.53 -30.21 -8.08
N PRO A 4 8.34 -30.24 -9.41
CA PRO A 4 8.28 -31.50 -10.14
C PRO A 4 9.61 -32.25 -10.07
N GLU A 5 9.55 -33.57 -9.98
CA GLU A 5 10.74 -34.42 -9.87
C GLU A 5 11.40 -34.65 -11.24
N PRO A 6 12.75 -34.72 -11.31
CA PRO A 6 13.44 -35.03 -12.56
C PRO A 6 12.91 -36.32 -13.21
N GLY A 7 12.55 -36.22 -14.50
CA GLY A 7 11.99 -37.32 -15.28
C GLY A 7 10.46 -37.42 -15.29
N SER A 8 9.75 -36.56 -14.55
CA SER A 8 8.28 -36.46 -14.64
C SER A 8 7.83 -35.67 -15.88
N PRO A 9 6.60 -35.89 -16.39
CA PRO A 9 6.04 -35.08 -17.47
C PRO A 9 6.01 -33.58 -17.16
N GLU A 10 5.75 -33.22 -15.90
CA GLU A 10 5.72 -31.84 -15.41
C GLU A 10 7.12 -31.22 -15.38
N TYR A 11 8.17 -32.01 -15.11
CA TYR A 11 9.55 -31.55 -15.18
C TYR A 11 9.98 -31.27 -16.63
N GLU A 12 9.53 -32.09 -17.58
CA GLU A 12 9.74 -31.81 -19.01
C GLU A 12 8.93 -30.60 -19.51
N GLU A 13 7.70 -30.43 -19.01
CA GLU A 13 6.90 -29.22 -19.28
C GLU A 13 7.57 -27.98 -18.68
N LEU A 14 8.21 -28.07 -17.51
CA LEU A 14 8.93 -26.96 -16.89
C LEU A 14 10.12 -26.50 -17.76
N LYS A 15 10.86 -27.42 -18.38
CA LYS A 15 11.97 -27.09 -19.28
C LYS A 15 11.52 -26.36 -20.54
N THR A 16 10.36 -26.72 -21.06
CA THR A 16 9.87 -26.26 -22.38
C THR A 16 8.87 -25.12 -22.28
N ASN A 17 8.12 -25.02 -21.18
CA ASN A 17 7.11 -24.00 -20.92
C ASN A 17 7.01 -23.68 -19.41
N PRO A 18 8.02 -22.98 -18.86
CA PRO A 18 8.07 -22.67 -17.43
C PRO A 18 6.90 -21.79 -16.97
N ASP A 19 6.41 -20.88 -17.82
CA ASP A 19 5.28 -20.00 -17.50
C ASP A 19 3.99 -20.80 -17.25
N LYS A 20 3.73 -21.84 -18.06
CA LYS A 20 2.56 -22.69 -17.87
C LYS A 20 2.65 -23.50 -16.57
N VAL A 21 3.84 -24.02 -16.24
CA VAL A 21 4.05 -24.74 -14.97
C VAL A 21 3.91 -23.79 -13.77
N PHE A 22 4.41 -22.56 -13.89
CA PHE A 22 4.21 -21.51 -12.89
C PHE A 22 2.71 -21.25 -12.66
N LEU A 23 1.94 -21.01 -13.73
CA LEU A 23 0.50 -20.76 -13.63
C LEU A 23 -0.28 -21.94 -13.03
N LYS A 24 0.13 -23.18 -13.32
CA LYS A 24 -0.44 -24.40 -12.70
C LYS A 24 -0.14 -24.52 -11.21
N THR A 25 0.96 -23.91 -10.75
CA THR A 25 1.38 -23.93 -9.35
C THR A 25 0.70 -22.84 -8.51
N THR A 26 0.28 -21.76 -9.16
CA THR A 26 -0.40 -20.62 -8.53
C THR A 26 -1.91 -20.81 -8.40
N VAL A 27 -2.58 -19.82 -7.81
CA VAL A 27 -4.04 -19.79 -7.63
C VAL A 27 -4.77 -19.91 -8.99
N PRO A 28 -5.78 -20.78 -9.12
CA PRO A 28 -6.58 -20.93 -10.34
C PRO A 28 -7.25 -19.63 -10.78
N PRO A 29 -7.47 -19.41 -12.10
CA PRO A 29 -7.94 -18.12 -12.64
C PRO A 29 -9.21 -17.56 -12.00
N LEU A 30 -10.22 -18.40 -11.74
CA LEU A 30 -11.47 -17.95 -11.12
C LEU A 30 -11.29 -17.47 -9.68
N GLN A 31 -10.42 -18.14 -8.92
CA GLN A 31 -10.08 -17.72 -7.55
C GLN A 31 -9.24 -16.44 -7.57
N THR A 32 -8.28 -16.33 -8.48
CA THR A 32 -7.48 -15.12 -8.68
C THR A 32 -8.35 -13.89 -8.99
N LEU A 33 -9.39 -14.04 -9.82
CA LEU A 33 -10.33 -12.96 -10.11
C LEU A 33 -11.11 -12.51 -8.86
N LEU A 34 -11.50 -13.45 -8.00
CA LEU A 34 -12.18 -13.16 -6.74
C LEU A 34 -11.23 -12.45 -5.77
N GLU A 35 -10.01 -12.96 -5.59
CA GLU A 35 -8.99 -12.38 -4.71
C GLU A 35 -8.61 -10.95 -5.12
N ILE A 36 -8.36 -10.71 -6.41
CA ILE A 36 -8.03 -9.37 -6.92
C ILE A 36 -9.21 -8.41 -6.70
N SER A 37 -10.44 -8.89 -6.91
CA SER A 37 -11.65 -8.10 -6.66
C SER A 37 -11.77 -7.67 -5.20
N ILE A 38 -11.52 -8.61 -4.26
CA ILE A 38 -11.54 -8.34 -2.83
C ILE A 38 -10.42 -7.37 -2.44
N LEU A 39 -9.18 -7.63 -2.85
CA LEU A 39 -8.04 -6.75 -2.57
C LEU A 39 -8.25 -5.34 -3.12
N LYS A 40 -8.88 -5.20 -4.30
CA LYS A 40 -9.23 -3.91 -4.89
C LYS A 40 -10.23 -3.13 -4.03
N VAL A 41 -11.17 -3.81 -3.36
CA VAL A 41 -12.10 -3.16 -2.42
C VAL A 41 -11.35 -2.77 -1.14
N LEU A 42 -10.60 -3.71 -0.55
CA LEU A 42 -9.88 -3.50 0.71
C LEU A 42 -8.71 -2.50 0.62
N SER A 43 -8.24 -2.19 -0.58
CA SER A 43 -7.14 -1.23 -0.80
C SER A 43 -7.63 0.19 -1.12
N ARG A 44 -8.95 0.44 -1.08
CA ARG A 44 -9.53 1.75 -1.41
C ARG A 44 -9.81 2.56 -0.16
N HIS A 45 -9.51 3.85 -0.24
CA HIS A 45 -9.97 4.84 0.70
C HIS A 45 -11.38 5.30 0.32
N SER A 46 -12.29 5.32 1.29
CA SER A 46 -13.62 5.92 1.13
C SER A 46 -13.51 7.46 1.16
N SER A 47 -14.50 8.15 0.58
CA SER A 47 -14.53 9.62 0.50
C SER A 47 -14.66 10.30 1.86
N ASP A 48 -15.18 9.60 2.86
CA ASP A 48 -15.35 10.02 4.25
C ASP A 48 -14.18 9.61 5.17
N THR A 49 -13.09 9.07 4.61
CA THR A 49 -11.93 8.64 5.40
C THR A 49 -11.29 9.82 6.13
N LEU A 50 -11.20 9.72 7.46
CA LEU A 50 -10.41 10.64 8.29
C LEU A 50 -8.98 10.11 8.46
N TYR A 51 -8.02 10.89 7.99
CA TYR A 51 -6.61 10.54 8.07
C TYR A 51 -5.99 11.01 9.38
N LEU A 52 -4.80 10.47 9.66
CA LEU A 52 -4.01 10.85 10.82
C LEU A 52 -3.76 12.37 10.84
N GLY A 53 -4.06 13.00 11.97
CA GLY A 53 -3.99 14.47 12.12
C GLY A 53 -5.24 15.20 11.64
N GLN A 54 -6.31 14.48 11.29
CA GLN A 54 -7.62 15.05 10.99
C GLN A 54 -8.66 14.59 12.01
N ARG A 55 -9.72 15.39 12.15
CA ARG A 55 -10.91 15.16 12.98
C ARG A 55 -12.15 15.49 12.16
N ASP A 56 -13.25 14.86 12.52
CA ASP A 56 -14.60 15.13 11.99
C ASP A 56 -15.12 16.52 12.38
N SER A 57 -14.78 17.00 13.58
CA SER A 57 -15.15 18.32 14.07
C SER A 57 -13.93 19.13 14.52
N PRO A 58 -13.81 20.41 14.09
CA PRO A 58 -12.75 21.30 14.54
C PRO A 58 -12.87 21.69 16.03
N GLU A 59 -14.08 21.65 16.59
CA GLU A 59 -14.39 22.06 17.97
C GLU A 59 -14.65 20.85 18.87
N TRP A 60 -13.89 19.76 18.68
CA TRP A 60 -14.02 18.54 19.49
C TRP A 60 -13.68 18.75 20.98
N THR A 61 -13.03 19.86 21.32
CA THR A 61 -12.88 20.37 22.68
C THR A 61 -12.92 21.90 22.69
N LYS A 62 -13.28 22.49 23.83
CA LYS A 62 -13.18 23.94 24.09
C LYS A 62 -11.81 24.34 24.64
N ASP A 63 -11.00 23.37 25.04
CA ASP A 63 -9.70 23.62 25.64
C ASP A 63 -8.68 24.02 24.56
N GLN A 64 -8.07 25.19 24.71
CA GLN A 64 -7.13 25.72 23.73
C GLN A 64 -5.83 24.89 23.63
N GLU A 65 -5.35 24.35 24.74
CA GLU A 65 -4.09 23.60 24.79
C GLU A 65 -4.11 22.31 23.93
N PRO A 66 -5.10 21.40 24.05
CA PRO A 66 -5.25 20.25 23.16
C PRO A 66 -5.40 20.62 21.68
N LEU A 67 -6.11 21.71 21.37
CA LEU A 67 -6.28 22.18 19.99
C LEU A 67 -4.93 22.60 19.38
N LEU A 68 -4.15 23.40 20.09
CA LEU A 68 -2.81 23.81 19.66
C LEU A 68 -1.85 22.61 19.55
N ALA A 69 -1.96 21.63 20.46
CA ALA A 69 -1.17 20.41 20.39
C ALA A 69 -1.53 19.58 19.14
N PHE A 70 -2.82 19.48 18.81
CA PHE A 70 -3.30 18.77 17.62
C PHE A 70 -2.86 19.46 16.32
N GLU A 71 -2.87 20.79 16.27
CA GLU A 71 -2.34 21.55 15.13
C GLU A 71 -0.84 21.29 14.92
N ARG A 72 -0.04 21.32 16.00
CA ARG A 72 1.39 20.98 15.94
C ARG A 72 1.61 19.56 15.44
N PHE A 73 0.76 18.62 15.84
CA PHE A 73 0.79 17.24 15.35
C PHE A 73 0.54 17.15 13.84
N GLY A 74 -0.51 17.80 13.34
CA GLY A 74 -0.81 17.86 11.90
C GLY A 74 0.33 18.48 11.08
N LYS A 75 0.92 19.58 11.57
CA LYS A 75 2.10 20.20 10.93
C LYS A 75 3.29 19.24 10.87
N LYS A 76 3.56 18.52 11.97
CA LYS A 76 4.65 17.54 11.99
C LYS A 76 4.44 16.41 10.99
N LEU A 77 3.20 15.94 10.81
CA LEU A 77 2.87 14.95 9.78
C LEU A 77 3.13 15.49 8.37
N SER A 78 2.74 16.75 8.09
CA SER A 78 3.03 17.39 6.80
C SER A 78 4.54 17.43 6.51
N ASP A 79 5.35 17.80 7.50
CA ASP A 79 6.81 17.80 7.38
C ASP A 79 7.37 16.40 7.09
N ILE A 80 6.84 15.36 7.76
CA ILE A 80 7.22 13.96 7.51
C ILE A 80 6.82 13.53 6.09
N GLY A 81 5.63 13.91 5.61
CA GLY A 81 5.21 13.68 4.23
C GLY A 81 6.19 14.25 3.22
N ASN A 82 6.65 15.49 3.44
CA ASN A 82 7.68 16.12 2.61
C ASN A 82 9.01 15.37 2.65
N GLN A 83 9.43 14.90 3.82
CA GLN A 83 10.64 14.08 3.96
C GLN A 83 10.51 12.75 3.19
N ILE A 84 9.35 12.10 3.22
CA ILE A 84 9.07 10.88 2.43
C ILE A 84 9.26 11.16 0.95
N LEU A 85 8.73 12.27 0.44
CA LEU A 85 8.88 12.66 -0.97
C LEU A 85 10.34 12.93 -1.32
N GLN A 86 11.08 13.65 -0.48
CA GLN A 86 12.50 13.91 -0.68
C GLN A 86 13.32 12.60 -0.73
N MET A 87 13.06 11.68 0.20
CA MET A 87 13.72 10.37 0.20
C MET A 87 13.36 9.55 -1.03
N ASN A 88 12.12 9.61 -1.50
CA ASN A 88 11.69 8.90 -2.70
C ASN A 88 12.37 9.45 -3.97
N SER A 89 12.71 10.74 -4.00
CA SER A 89 13.40 11.39 -5.13
C SER A 89 14.92 11.16 -5.15
N ASP A 90 15.55 10.93 -4.00
CA ASP A 90 16.99 10.65 -3.92
C ASP A 90 17.29 9.16 -4.15
N HIS A 91 17.19 8.75 -5.42
CA HIS A 91 17.46 7.37 -5.84
C HIS A 91 18.92 6.93 -5.65
N LYS A 92 19.87 7.88 -5.61
CA LYS A 92 21.28 7.57 -5.40
C LYS A 92 21.50 7.04 -3.98
N LYS A 93 20.85 7.67 -2.99
CA LYS A 93 20.93 7.26 -1.59
C LYS A 93 19.92 6.18 -1.22
N TRP A 94 18.70 6.24 -1.77
CA TRP A 94 17.55 5.44 -1.32
C TRP A 94 16.95 4.54 -2.41
N LYS A 95 17.78 3.82 -3.15
CA LYS A 95 17.35 2.94 -4.27
C LYS A 95 16.21 1.96 -3.95
N ASN A 96 16.13 1.46 -2.71
CA ASN A 96 15.12 0.47 -2.29
C ASN A 96 13.72 1.08 -2.13
N ARG A 97 13.58 2.40 -2.13
CA ARG A 97 12.28 3.07 -2.00
C ARG A 97 11.46 3.05 -3.27
N SER A 98 12.06 2.73 -4.42
CA SER A 98 11.35 2.54 -5.69
C SER A 98 11.65 1.21 -6.37
N GLY A 99 12.87 0.69 -6.17
CA GLY A 99 13.30 -0.58 -6.74
C GLY A 99 13.26 -0.61 -8.27
N PRO A 100 13.40 -1.81 -8.87
CA PRO A 100 13.42 -1.98 -10.32
C PRO A 100 12.07 -1.66 -10.99
N VAL A 101 10.97 -1.79 -10.25
CA VAL A 101 9.60 -1.51 -10.73
C VAL A 101 9.25 -0.01 -10.73
N LYS A 102 10.14 0.85 -10.19
CA LYS A 102 10.00 2.32 -10.17
C LYS A 102 8.70 2.81 -9.50
N VAL A 103 8.24 2.09 -8.48
CA VAL A 103 7.05 2.48 -7.69
C VAL A 103 7.51 3.07 -6.35
N PRO A 104 7.38 4.39 -6.14
CA PRO A 104 7.84 5.03 -4.90
C PRO A 104 7.08 4.53 -3.67
N TYR A 105 7.79 4.37 -2.56
CA TYR A 105 7.19 3.98 -1.28
C TYR A 105 6.42 5.15 -0.66
N THR A 106 5.09 5.08 -0.73
CA THR A 106 4.17 6.11 -0.20
C THR A 106 3.17 5.58 0.82
N SER A 107 3.23 4.29 1.20
CA SER A 107 2.27 3.66 2.12
C SER A 107 2.18 4.33 3.49
N LEU A 108 3.24 5.03 3.92
CA LEU A 108 3.27 5.80 5.18
C LEU A 108 3.17 7.32 4.97
N PHE A 109 2.76 7.77 3.79
CA PHE A 109 2.45 9.18 3.57
C PHE A 109 1.14 9.52 4.31
N PRO A 110 1.07 10.59 5.12
CA PRO A 110 0.00 10.77 6.10
C PRO A 110 -1.42 10.85 5.51
N THR A 111 -1.59 11.54 4.39
CA THR A 111 -2.91 11.81 3.80
C THR A 111 -3.05 11.21 2.40
N SER A 112 -4.30 11.04 1.96
CA SER A 112 -4.62 10.57 0.62
C SER A 112 -5.91 11.20 0.13
N GLU A 113 -6.13 11.07 -1.18
CA GLU A 113 -7.43 11.24 -1.81
C GLU A 113 -8.24 9.94 -1.71
N GLU A 114 -9.52 10.01 -2.05
CA GLU A 114 -10.37 8.83 -2.20
C GLU A 114 -9.85 7.85 -3.27
N GLY A 115 -10.20 6.57 -3.11
CA GLY A 115 -9.87 5.52 -4.07
C GLY A 115 -8.57 4.79 -3.80
N LEU A 116 -7.98 4.22 -4.85
CA LEU A 116 -6.81 3.35 -4.78
C LEU A 116 -5.54 4.15 -5.09
N THR A 117 -4.87 4.64 -4.05
CA THR A 117 -3.80 5.64 -4.19
C THR A 117 -2.42 5.14 -3.77
N GLY A 118 -2.34 4.03 -3.01
CA GLY A 118 -1.09 3.51 -2.46
C GLY A 118 -0.46 4.41 -1.38
N LYS A 119 -1.25 5.28 -0.74
CA LYS A 119 -0.81 6.21 0.31
C LYS A 119 -1.96 6.57 1.25
N GLY A 120 -1.66 7.23 2.36
CA GLY A 120 -2.64 7.69 3.35
C GLY A 120 -2.69 6.76 4.56
N ILE A 121 -2.72 7.36 5.76
CA ILE A 121 -2.83 6.64 7.03
C ILE A 121 -4.17 7.02 7.67
N PRO A 122 -5.20 6.16 7.62
CA PRO A 122 -6.45 6.39 8.33
C PRO A 122 -6.25 6.45 9.85
N ASN A 123 -7.12 7.16 10.56
CA ASN A 123 -7.11 7.21 12.03
C ASN A 123 -7.41 5.85 12.69
N SER A 124 -8.09 4.94 11.98
CA SER A 124 -8.58 3.67 12.51
C SER A 124 -8.51 2.55 11.47
N VAL A 125 -8.79 1.32 11.90
CA VAL A 125 -9.03 0.19 10.99
C VAL A 125 -10.45 0.33 10.46
N SER A 126 -10.59 1.00 9.31
CA SER A 126 -11.87 1.42 8.74
C SER A 126 -12.14 0.83 7.35
N ILE A 127 -11.40 -0.21 6.96
CA ILE A 127 -11.51 -0.90 5.68
C ILE A 127 -11.53 -2.41 5.87
#